data_AF-A0A6J6DWQ7-F1
#
_entry.id   AF-A0A6J6DWQ7-F1
#
_cell.length_a   1.000
_cell.length_b   1.000
_cell.length_c   1.000
_cell.angle_alpha   90.00
_cell.angle_beta   90.00
_cell.angle_gamma   90.00
#
_symmetry.space_group_name_H-M   'P 1'
#
loop_
_entity.id
_entity.type
_entity.pdbx_description
1 polymer ?
#
loop_
_entity_poly.entity_id
_entity_poly.type
_entity_poly.pdbx_seq_one_letter_code
_entity_poly.pdbx_strand_id
1 'polypeptide(L)'
;MENNQLPIIAATKDGFTRFSDFSGVSTRSQYWYFVLSTTIATVIAQVAFGDFGGNLVSIITLLPTIAVAVRRMHDVGKSGWFILIPIYNLILATSPSKPANNSF
;
A
#
# COMPACT_ATOMS: atom_id res chain seq x y z
N MET A 1 -6.20 24.48 5.73
CA MET A 1 -7.00 23.77 6.74
C MET A 1 -6.30 22.45 6.97
N GLU A 2 -5.56 22.35 8.08
CA GLU A 2 -4.82 21.14 8.45
C GLU A 2 -5.84 20.03 8.68
N ASN A 3 -6.01 19.16 7.69
CA ASN A 3 -6.99 18.10 7.74
C ASN A 3 -6.46 17.08 8.73
N ASN A 4 -6.95 17.17 9.98
CA ASN A 4 -6.60 16.32 11.11
C ASN A 4 -7.16 14.89 10.95
N GLN A 5 -7.06 14.34 9.74
CA GLN A 5 -7.39 12.96 9.43
C GLN A 5 -6.33 12.10 10.10
N LEU A 6 -6.77 11.11 10.87
CA LEU A 6 -5.87 10.10 11.38
C LEU A 6 -5.02 9.57 10.21
N PRO A 7 -3.70 9.41 10.39
CA PRO A 7 -2.79 9.06 9.30
C PRO A 7 -3.18 7.74 8.62
N ILE A 8 -3.92 6.87 9.32
CA ILE A 8 -4.52 5.65 8.79
C ILE A 8 -5.68 5.87 7.82
N ILE A 9 -6.54 6.87 8.09
CA ILE A 9 -7.67 7.22 7.24
C ILE A 9 -7.17 7.89 5.96
N ALA A 10 -6.20 8.79 6.09
CA ALA A 10 -5.56 9.45 4.95
C ALA A 10 -4.87 8.42 4.03
N ALA A 11 -4.13 7.46 4.58
CA ALA A 11 -3.48 6.41 3.81
C ALA A 11 -4.47 5.46 3.12
N THR A 12 -5.55 5.09 3.81
CA THR A 12 -6.59 4.22 3.24
C THR A 12 -7.30 4.92 2.09
N LYS A 13 -7.71 6.19 2.28
CA LYS A 13 -8.33 6.98 1.22
C LYS A 13 -7.40 7.13 0.02
N ASP A 14 -6.12 7.47 0.24
CA ASP A 14 -5.14 7.62 -0.85
C ASP A 14 -4.91 6.31 -1.62
N GLY A 15 -4.83 5.17 -0.92
CA GLY A 15 -4.74 3.85 -1.54
C GLY A 15 -5.93 3.53 -2.44
N PHE A 16 -7.15 3.84 -1.99
CA PHE A 16 -8.39 3.60 -2.74
C PHE A 16 -8.72 4.67 -3.79
N THR A 17 -8.25 5.92 -3.67
CA THR A 17 -8.52 6.97 -4.67
C THR A 17 -7.46 7.00 -5.75
N ARG A 18 -6.20 6.72 -5.42
CA ARG A 18 -5.11 6.74 -6.38
C ARG A 18 -4.78 5.38 -6.95
N PHE A 19 -5.53 4.30 -6.68
CA PHE A 19 -5.19 2.93 -7.12
C PHE A 19 -4.79 2.79 -8.61
N SER A 20 -5.29 3.66 -9.50
CA SER A 20 -4.97 3.69 -10.93
C SER A 20 -3.71 4.52 -11.31
N ASP A 21 -3.15 5.27 -10.37
CA ASP A 21 -1.94 6.07 -10.55
C ASP A 21 -0.71 5.30 -10.04
N PHE A 22 0.08 4.77 -10.97
CA PHE A 22 1.29 4.00 -10.67
C PHE A 22 2.56 4.85 -10.65
N SER A 23 2.48 6.14 -11.01
CA SER A 23 3.63 7.05 -11.08
C SER A 23 3.91 7.80 -9.78
N GLY A 24 2.98 7.73 -8.81
CA GLY A 24 3.13 8.40 -7.53
C GLY A 24 4.23 7.81 -6.61
N VAL A 25 4.59 8.60 -5.60
CA VAL A 25 5.44 8.19 -4.47
C VAL A 25 4.55 8.12 -3.22
N SER A 26 4.83 7.18 -2.32
CA SER A 26 4.15 7.11 -1.03
C SER A 26 5.20 7.15 0.09
N THR A 27 4.88 7.72 1.26
CA THR A 27 5.81 7.90 2.41
C THR A 27 5.75 6.76 3.43
N ARG A 28 6.84 6.35 4.11
CA ARG A 28 6.90 5.04 4.86
C ARG A 28 5.69 4.75 5.74
N SER A 29 5.19 5.77 6.44
CA SER A 29 3.97 5.71 7.23
C SER A 29 2.72 5.34 6.42
N GLN A 30 2.50 5.93 5.25
CA GLN A 30 1.34 5.63 4.38
C GLN A 30 1.29 4.15 3.95
N TYR A 31 2.44 3.52 3.69
CA TYR A 31 2.48 2.10 3.33
C TYR A 31 2.07 1.22 4.51
N TRP A 32 2.69 1.45 5.67
CA TRP A 32 2.40 0.66 6.87
C TRP A 32 0.96 0.84 7.35
N TYR A 33 0.42 2.05 7.28
CA TYR A 33 -0.98 2.29 7.59
C TYR A 33 -1.95 1.60 6.62
N PHE A 34 -1.61 1.53 5.33
CA PHE A 34 -2.41 0.80 4.34
C PHE A 34 -2.34 -0.72 4.55
N VAL A 35 -1.17 -1.27 4.88
CA VAL A 35 -1.00 -2.70 5.22
C VAL A 35 -1.78 -3.05 6.50
N LEU A 36 -1.71 -2.21 7.53
CA LEU A 36 -2.50 -2.39 8.75
C LEU A 36 -4.00 -2.34 8.47
N SER A 37 -4.48 -1.35 7.71
CA SER A 37 -5.91 -1.21 7.43
C SER A 37 -6.45 -2.36 6.58
N THR A 38 -5.71 -2.81 5.56
CA THR A 38 -6.08 -3.97 4.74
C THR A 38 -6.05 -5.28 5.53
N THR A 39 -5.08 -5.46 6.44
CA THR A 39 -5.04 -6.63 7.32
C THR A 39 -6.25 -6.66 8.25
N ILE A 40 -6.56 -5.54 8.90
CA ILE A 40 -7.72 -5.44 9.79
C ILE A 40 -9.03 -5.68 9.02
N ALA A 41 -9.19 -5.07 7.85
CA ALA A 41 -10.37 -5.27 7.01
C ALA A 41 -10.54 -6.75 6.60
N THR A 42 -9.44 -7.43 6.26
CA THR A 42 -9.46 -8.85 5.89
C THR A 42 -9.83 -9.74 7.08
N VAL A 43 -9.30 -9.45 8.28
CA VAL A 43 -9.65 -10.19 9.52
C VAL A 43 -11.12 -9.99 9.87
N ILE A 44 -11.63 -8.75 9.81
CA ILE A 44 -13.05 -8.46 10.07
C ILE A 44 -13.95 -9.20 9.08
N ALA A 45 -13.59 -9.19 7.80
CA ALA A 45 -14.36 -9.87 6.76
C ALA A 45 -14.38 -11.40 6.93
N GLN A 46 -13.25 -11.99 7.36
CA GLN A 46 -13.19 -13.41 7.69
C GLN A 46 -14.03 -13.77 8.91
N VAL A 47 -14.01 -12.94 9.97
CA VAL A 47 -14.83 -13.19 11.16
C VAL A 47 -16.32 -13.04 10.87
N ALA A 48 -16.70 -12.05 10.04
CA ALA A 48 -18.10 -11.75 9.77
C ALA A 48 -18.75 -12.70 8.75
N PHE A 49 -18.00 -13.16 7.75
CA PHE A 49 -18.54 -13.91 6.60
C PHE A 49 -17.76 -15.20 6.29
N GLY A 50 -16.85 -15.62 7.17
CA GLY A 50 -15.98 -16.79 6.95
C GLY A 50 -15.00 -16.59 5.79
N ASP A 51 -14.55 -17.72 5.24
CA ASP A 51 -13.59 -17.73 4.11
C ASP A 51 -14.11 -16.97 2.89
N PHE A 52 -15.42 -16.96 2.66
CA PHE A 52 -16.03 -16.24 1.54
C PHE A 52 -15.80 -14.73 1.62
N GLY A 53 -16.03 -14.12 2.80
CA GLY A 53 -15.77 -12.68 2.97
C GLY A 53 -14.29 -12.32 2.94
N GLY A 54 -13.44 -13.17 3.51
CA GLY A 54 -12.00 -13.01 3.44
C GLY A 54 -11.48 -12.98 2.00
N ASN A 55 -11.93 -13.93 1.17
CA ASN A 55 -11.54 -14.03 -0.23
C ASN A 55 -12.04 -12.84 -1.06
N LEU A 56 -13.29 -12.38 -0.85
CA LEU A 56 -13.81 -11.21 -1.56
C LEU A 56 -13.02 -9.94 -1.23
N VAL A 57 -12.75 -9.70 0.06
CA VAL A 57 -11.97 -8.53 0.48
C VAL A 57 -10.53 -8.63 -0.02
N SER A 58 -9.94 -9.82 -0.02
CA SER A 58 -8.61 -10.06 -0.59
C SER A 58 -8.55 -9.68 -2.07
N ILE A 59 -9.53 -10.08 -2.88
CA ILE A 59 -9.58 -9.75 -4.31
C ILE A 59 -9.72 -8.24 -4.54
N ILE A 60 -10.59 -7.57 -3.77
CA ILE A 60 -10.79 -6.11 -3.90
C ILE A 60 -9.55 -5.33 -3.46
N THR A 61 -8.88 -5.77 -2.38
CA THR A 61 -7.69 -5.11 -1.84
C THR A 61 -6.41 -5.48 -2.57
N LEU A 62 -6.42 -6.52 -3.41
CA LEU A 62 -5.26 -6.95 -4.20
C LEU A 62 -4.73 -5.84 -5.10
N LEU A 63 -5.60 -5.20 -5.87
CA LEU A 63 -5.23 -4.10 -6.78
C LEU A 63 -4.60 -2.90 -6.06
N PRO A 64 -5.23 -2.31 -5.02
CA PRO A 64 -4.62 -1.18 -4.31
C PRO A 64 -3.37 -1.60 -3.53
N THR A 65 -3.26 -2.85 -3.07
CA THR A 65 -2.01 -3.36 -2.45
C THR A 65 -0.86 -3.38 -3.45
N ILE A 66 -1.12 -3.86 -4.68
CA ILE A 66 -0.14 -3.83 -5.76
C ILE A 66 0.23 -2.39 -6.10
N ALA A 67 -0.76 -1.50 -6.25
CA ALA A 67 -0.52 -0.10 -6.59
C ALA A 67 0.37 0.61 -5.55
N VAL A 68 0.06 0.49 -4.27
CA VAL A 68 0.83 1.13 -3.18
C VAL A 68 2.24 0.53 -3.07
N ALA A 69 2.40 -0.77 -3.30
CA ALA A 69 3.71 -1.42 -3.33
C ALA A 69 4.54 -0.98 -4.55
N VAL A 70 3.95 -0.80 -5.74
CA VAL A 70 4.63 -0.20 -6.91
C VAL A 70 5.17 1.19 -6.60
N ARG A 71 4.34 2.06 -5.99
CA ARG A 71 4.76 3.40 -5.54
C ARG A 71 5.90 3.37 -4.52
N ARG A 72 5.91 2.37 -3.63
CA ARG A 72 7.03 2.15 -2.69
C ARG A 72 8.34 1.89 -3.41
N MET A 73 8.33 1.03 -4.42
CA MET A 73 9.58 0.71 -5.10
C MET A 73 10.11 1.89 -5.89
N HIS A 74 9.22 2.69 -6.47
CA HIS A 74 9.59 3.95 -7.09
C HIS A 74 10.24 4.92 -6.09
N ASP A 75 9.77 4.96 -4.83
CA ASP A 75 10.38 5.74 -3.73
C ASP A 75 11.81 5.29 -3.37
N VAL A 76 12.12 3.99 -3.53
CA VAL A 76 13.46 3.43 -3.27
C VAL A 76 14.36 3.49 -4.53
N GLY A 77 13.86 4.04 -5.64
CA GLY A 77 14.57 4.14 -6.91
C GLY A 77 14.74 2.78 -7.62
N LYS A 78 13.78 1.87 -7.44
CA LYS A 78 13.73 0.55 -8.08
C LYS A 78 12.50 0.44 -8.99
N SER A 79 12.58 -0.41 -10.01
CA SER A 79 11.44 -0.64 -10.91
C SER A 79 10.27 -1.33 -10.18
N GLY A 80 9.03 -0.99 -10.55
CA GLY A 80 7.81 -1.60 -9.97
C GLY A 80 7.70 -3.12 -10.16
N TRP A 81 8.55 -3.72 -10.99
CA TRP A 81 8.63 -5.17 -11.20
C TRP A 81 9.21 -5.95 -10.01
N PHE A 82 9.92 -5.27 -9.10
CA PHE A 82 10.46 -5.91 -7.90
C PHE A 82 9.37 -6.36 -6.91
N ILE A 83 8.10 -6.04 -7.13
CA ILE A 83 6.97 -6.50 -6.31
C ILE A 83 6.79 -8.01 -6.36
N LEU A 84 7.17 -8.64 -7.49
CA LEU A 84 7.01 -10.07 -7.72
C LEU A 84 7.91 -10.92 -6.81
N ILE A 85 8.85 -10.28 -6.10
CA ILE A 85 9.75 -10.93 -5.16
C ILE A 85 9.27 -10.59 -3.73
N PRO A 86 8.44 -11.44 -3.10
CA PRO A 86 7.74 -11.10 -1.85
C PRO A 86 8.69 -10.76 -0.69
N ILE A 87 9.79 -11.50 -0.52
CA ILE A 87 10.77 -11.26 0.56
C ILE A 87 11.53 -9.93 0.32
N TYR A 88 11.87 -9.63 -0.93
CA TYR A 88 12.60 -8.42 -1.30
C TYR A 88 11.73 -7.16 -1.19
N ASN A 89 10.41 -7.29 -1.41
CA ASN A 89 9.44 -6.22 -1.18
C ASN A 89 9.38 -5.79 0.30
N LEU A 90 9.44 -6.74 1.24
CA LEU A 90 9.45 -6.43 2.69
C LEU A 90 10.74 -5.70 3.12
N ILE A 91 11.89 -6.09 2.53
CA ILE A 91 13.17 -5.43 2.77
C ILE A 91 13.16 -3.99 2.20
N LEU A 92 12.62 -3.79 0.99
CA LEU A 92 12.48 -2.46 0.40
C LEU A 92 11.45 -1.60 1.14
N ALA A 93 10.40 -2.19 1.69
CA ALA A 93 9.39 -1.49 2.48
C ALA A 93 9.93 -0.92 3.81
N THR A 94 10.99 -1.52 4.35
CA THR A 94 11.69 -1.05 5.56
C THR A 94 12.92 -0.20 5.24
N SER A 95 13.41 -0.26 4.01
CA SER A 95 14.59 0.49 3.55
C SER A 95 14.33 2.00 3.53
N PRO A 96 15.37 2.81 3.80
CA PRO A 96 15.20 4.24 3.71
C PRO A 96 14.98 4.71 2.27
N SER A 97 14.01 5.61 2.10
CA SER A 97 13.80 6.37 0.88
C SER A 97 15.11 7.07 0.52
N LYS A 98 15.58 6.87 -0.71
CA LYS A 98 16.73 7.59 -1.22
C LYS A 98 16.23 8.98 -1.65
N PRO A 99 16.79 10.10 -1.15
CA PRO A 99 16.52 11.41 -1.69
C PRO A 99 17.25 11.52 -3.03
N ALA A 100 16.79 10.77 -4.04
CA ALA A 100 17.24 10.94 -5.39
C ALA A 100 16.25 11.90 -6.07
N ASN A 101 16.81 13.00 -6.54
CA ASN A 101 16.31 13.94 -7.53
C ASN A 101 15.72 13.24 -8.78
N ASN A 102 14.63 12.50 -8.64
CA ASN A 102 14.07 11.70 -9.72
C ASN A 102 13.06 12.53 -10.52
N SER A 103 13.60 13.34 -11.43
CA SER A 103 12.91 13.67 -12.68
C SER A 103 12.66 12.36 -13.44
N PHE A 104 11.40 11.97 -13.53
CA PHE A 104 10.92 11.07 -14.58
C PHE A 104 10.48 11.90 -15.78
#